data_AF-A0AAD9Y7Y0-F1
#
_entry.id   AF-A0AAD9Y7Y0-F1
#
_cell.length_a   1.000
_cell.length_b   1.000
_cell.length_c   1.000
_cell.angle_alpha   90.00
_cell.angle_beta   90.00
_cell.angle_gamma   90.00
#
_symmetry.space_group_name_H-M   'P 1'
#
loop_
_entity.id
_entity.type
_entity.pdbx_description
1 polymer ?
#
loop_
_entity_poly.entity_id
_entity_poly.type
_entity_poly.pdbx_seq_one_letter_code
_entity_poly.pdbx_strand_id
1 'polypeptide(L)'
;MTMVFALFHETGLNLRSPFGADKDECDYSADSILIIGGGAATGNFGVQLARLAKFKNIIVVASKARESQLKGLGATTVIDRALDEAEIQNQIREVVGDDLVFAVDCVGRGPGGQTLGVKALSSHKKGVLAALIKLGDVDESRIGSKSAGYIRKQVLCHTTKYPDITKEFWGVLPNLIENGTLQPATFQVVDGLAVQTVDTFLDNYSRGLGQTKPQIHLRNTFKQQ
;
A
#
# COMPACT_ATOMS: atom_id res chain seq x y z
N MET A 1 4.73 8.41 3.02
CA MET A 1 6.13 7.99 3.11
C MET A 1 6.34 6.48 3.02
N THR A 2 5.83 5.63 3.92
CA THR A 2 6.12 4.18 3.89
C THR A 2 5.88 3.53 2.53
N MET A 3 4.79 3.89 1.85
CA MET A 3 4.50 3.36 0.50
C MET A 3 5.42 3.91 -0.60
N VAL A 4 5.95 5.14 -0.45
CA VAL A 4 6.98 5.68 -1.35
C VAL A 4 8.25 4.83 -1.24
N PHE A 5 8.65 4.45 -0.02
CA PHE A 5 9.75 3.52 0.19
C PHE A 5 9.46 2.11 -0.35
N ALA A 6 8.22 1.64 -0.15
CA ALA A 6 7.83 0.31 -0.60
C ALA A 6 7.87 0.19 -2.13
N LEU A 7 7.48 1.22 -2.86
CA LEU A 7 7.47 1.22 -4.32
C LEU A 7 8.83 1.64 -4.90
N PHE A 8 9.35 2.80 -4.50
CA PHE A 8 10.39 3.50 -5.26
C PHE A 8 11.78 3.49 -4.63
N HIS A 9 11.94 2.97 -3.40
CA HIS A 9 13.26 2.84 -2.78
C HIS A 9 13.84 1.44 -2.97
N GLU A 10 15.17 1.32 -2.99
CA GLU A 10 15.89 0.04 -3.16
C GLU A 10 15.58 -1.01 -2.08
N THR A 11 15.19 -0.56 -0.89
CA THR A 11 14.76 -1.43 0.22
C THR A 11 13.35 -2.00 0.01
N GLY A 12 12.60 -1.47 -0.96
CA GLY A 12 11.30 -1.96 -1.41
C GLY A 12 11.40 -2.59 -2.81
N LEU A 13 10.42 -2.32 -3.67
CA LEU A 13 10.35 -2.83 -5.03
C LEU A 13 11.40 -2.23 -5.96
N ASN A 14 12.03 -1.10 -5.58
CA ASN A 14 13.03 -0.40 -6.38
C ASN A 14 12.52 0.02 -7.77
N LEU A 15 11.27 0.48 -7.82
CA LEU A 15 10.66 1.00 -9.04
C LEU A 15 11.22 2.39 -9.37
N ARG A 16 11.21 2.76 -10.64
CA ARG A 16 11.48 4.14 -11.08
C ARG A 16 10.48 5.07 -10.42
N SER A 17 11.00 6.13 -9.82
CA SER A 17 10.20 7.13 -9.11
C SER A 17 9.48 8.03 -10.11
N PRO A 18 8.18 8.34 -9.92
CA PRO A 18 7.49 9.38 -10.68
C PRO A 18 7.81 10.80 -10.14
N PHE A 19 8.87 10.93 -9.34
CA PHE A 19 9.32 12.16 -8.71
C PHE A 19 10.78 12.43 -9.09
N GLY A 20 11.23 13.67 -8.93
CA GLY A 20 12.63 14.04 -9.22
C GLY A 20 12.90 14.27 -10.70
N ALA A 21 14.18 14.23 -11.07
CA ALA A 21 14.66 14.55 -12.41
C ALA A 21 14.20 13.53 -13.46
N ASP A 22 14.22 12.25 -13.11
CA ASP A 22 13.95 11.14 -14.03
C ASP A 22 12.47 10.70 -14.01
N LYS A 23 11.58 11.55 -13.50
CA LYS A 23 10.14 11.25 -13.37
C LYS A 23 9.48 10.82 -14.67
N ASP A 24 9.98 11.29 -15.81
CA ASP A 24 9.41 11.00 -17.13
C ASP A 24 9.77 9.58 -17.61
N GLU A 25 10.78 8.95 -17.00
CA GLU A 25 11.13 7.55 -17.23
C GLU A 25 10.27 6.56 -16.40
N CYS A 26 9.44 7.07 -15.50
CA CYS A 26 8.47 6.28 -14.75
C CYS A 26 7.31 5.88 -15.67
N ASP A 27 7.36 4.65 -16.15
CA ASP A 27 6.34 4.05 -17.00
C ASP A 27 6.22 2.55 -16.73
N TYR A 28 5.09 2.16 -16.12
CA TYR A 28 4.71 0.79 -15.85
C TYR A 28 3.46 0.38 -16.65
N SER A 29 3.19 1.03 -17.79
CA SER A 29 2.02 0.78 -18.65
C SER A 29 1.97 -0.60 -19.31
N ALA A 30 3.06 -1.38 -19.20
CA ALA A 30 3.11 -2.80 -19.58
C ALA A 30 3.01 -3.75 -18.38
N ASP A 31 3.11 -3.23 -17.16
CA ASP A 31 3.29 -4.02 -15.94
C ASP A 31 2.03 -4.07 -15.07
N SER A 32 2.04 -5.00 -14.13
CA SER A 32 0.96 -5.20 -13.16
C SER A 32 1.51 -5.23 -11.74
N ILE A 33 0.71 -4.71 -10.80
CA ILE A 33 1.05 -4.71 -9.38
C ILE A 33 -0.12 -5.22 -8.53
N LEU A 34 0.21 -6.02 -7.54
CA LEU A 34 -0.72 -6.46 -6.50
C LEU A 34 -0.52 -5.65 -5.22
N ILE A 35 -1.59 -5.10 -4.66
CA ILE A 35 -1.60 -4.40 -3.38
C ILE A 35 -2.58 -5.12 -2.43
N ILE A 36 -2.04 -5.83 -1.45
CA ILE A 36 -2.82 -6.50 -0.41
C ILE A 36 -3.02 -5.54 0.77
N GLY A 37 -4.27 -5.38 1.19
CA GLY A 37 -4.63 -4.43 2.25
C GLY A 37 -4.92 -3.02 1.74
N GLY A 38 -5.36 -2.89 0.48
CA GLY A 38 -5.67 -1.60 -0.13
C GLY A 38 -6.67 -0.74 0.64
N GLY A 39 -7.61 -1.35 1.37
CA GLY A 39 -8.62 -0.60 2.14
C GLY A 39 -8.09 0.19 3.35
N ALA A 40 -6.84 -0.01 3.76
CA ALA A 40 -6.19 0.78 4.80
C ALA A 40 -5.60 2.08 4.24
N ALA A 41 -5.30 3.05 5.10
CA ALA A 41 -4.75 4.35 4.67
C ALA A 41 -3.48 4.20 3.79
N THR A 42 -2.55 3.33 4.21
CA THR A 42 -1.30 3.08 3.48
C THR A 42 -1.54 2.39 2.13
N GLY A 43 -2.47 1.42 2.09
CA GLY A 43 -2.82 0.70 0.87
C GLY A 43 -3.51 1.59 -0.16
N ASN A 44 -4.51 2.39 0.27
CA ASN A 44 -5.19 3.38 -0.58
C ASN A 44 -4.20 4.37 -1.18
N PHE A 45 -3.19 4.80 -0.40
CA PHE A 45 -2.13 5.65 -0.91
C PHE A 45 -1.25 4.94 -1.96
N GLY A 46 -0.97 3.64 -1.76
CA GLY A 46 -0.26 2.82 -2.75
C GLY A 46 -0.99 2.64 -4.06
N VAL A 47 -2.32 2.52 -4.03
CA VAL A 47 -3.14 2.48 -5.26
C VAL A 47 -2.94 3.74 -6.10
N GLN A 48 -2.96 4.91 -5.46
CA GLN A 48 -2.77 6.19 -6.15
C GLN A 48 -1.34 6.34 -6.69
N LEU A 49 -0.33 5.91 -5.94
CA LEU A 49 1.06 5.91 -6.41
C LEU A 49 1.29 4.93 -7.57
N ALA A 50 0.65 3.77 -7.55
CA ALA A 50 0.69 2.83 -8.67
C ALA A 50 0.04 3.42 -9.93
N ARG A 51 -1.09 4.13 -9.77
CA ARG A 51 -1.71 4.87 -10.87
C ARG A 51 -0.79 5.96 -11.41
N LEU A 52 -0.15 6.73 -10.52
CA LEU A 52 0.81 7.76 -10.89
C LEU A 52 2.01 7.18 -11.65
N ALA A 53 2.45 5.98 -11.27
CA ALA A 53 3.49 5.22 -11.97
C ALA A 53 2.99 4.53 -13.25
N LYS A 54 1.73 4.75 -13.65
CA LYS A 54 1.11 4.26 -14.90
C LYS A 54 0.96 2.75 -15.00
N PHE A 55 0.88 2.01 -13.88
CA PHE A 55 0.65 0.57 -13.91
C PHE A 55 -0.59 0.20 -14.74
N LYS A 56 -0.46 -0.76 -15.66
CA LYS A 56 -1.57 -1.25 -16.50
C LYS A 56 -2.67 -1.87 -15.66
N ASN A 57 -2.28 -2.79 -14.77
CA ASN A 57 -3.18 -3.45 -13.84
C ASN A 57 -2.77 -3.14 -12.41
N ILE A 58 -3.70 -2.58 -11.64
CA ILE A 58 -3.54 -2.29 -10.22
C ILE A 58 -4.56 -3.16 -9.49
N ILE A 59 -4.11 -4.36 -9.11
CA ILE A 59 -4.95 -5.38 -8.48
C ILE A 59 -4.90 -5.16 -6.97
N VAL A 60 -6.07 -5.02 -6.36
CA VAL A 60 -6.18 -4.71 -4.94
C VAL A 60 -6.96 -5.79 -4.22
N VAL A 61 -6.37 -6.39 -3.19
CA VAL A 61 -7.09 -7.29 -2.26
C VAL A 61 -7.53 -6.48 -1.05
N ALA A 62 -8.83 -6.25 -0.93
CA ALA A 62 -9.43 -5.43 0.11
C ALA A 62 -10.89 -5.87 0.38
N SER A 63 -11.57 -5.23 1.34
CA SER A 63 -13.01 -5.48 1.51
C SER A 63 -13.78 -4.97 0.29
N LYS A 64 -14.69 -5.80 -0.25
CA LYS A 64 -15.53 -5.45 -1.39
C LYS A 64 -16.35 -4.16 -1.18
N ALA A 65 -16.71 -3.85 0.06
CA ALA A 65 -17.39 -2.61 0.43
C ALA A 65 -16.61 -1.32 0.05
N ARG A 66 -15.29 -1.42 -0.17
CA ARG A 66 -14.44 -0.28 -0.61
C ARG A 66 -14.18 -0.24 -2.10
N GLU A 67 -14.78 -1.12 -2.90
CA GLU A 67 -14.47 -1.24 -4.33
C GLU A 67 -14.64 0.07 -5.11
N SER A 68 -15.78 0.74 -4.96
CA SER A 68 -16.03 2.00 -5.66
C SER A 68 -14.98 3.06 -5.33
N GLN A 69 -14.67 3.22 -4.03
CA GLN A 69 -13.60 4.11 -3.57
C GLN A 69 -12.25 3.74 -4.20
N LEU A 70 -11.86 2.47 -4.14
CA LEU A 70 -10.57 1.98 -4.63
C LEU A 70 -10.41 2.16 -6.13
N LYS A 71 -11.47 1.91 -6.92
CA LYS A 71 -11.48 2.17 -8.36
C LYS A 71 -11.33 3.67 -8.66
N GLY A 72 -11.99 4.53 -7.89
CA GLY A 72 -11.80 5.98 -7.98
C GLY A 72 -10.36 6.43 -7.73
N LEU A 73 -9.65 5.76 -6.82
CA LEU A 73 -8.23 6.01 -6.52
C LEU A 73 -7.26 5.43 -7.57
N GLY A 74 -7.71 4.53 -8.44
CA GLY A 74 -6.90 3.97 -9.53
C GLY A 74 -6.82 2.45 -9.60
N ALA A 75 -7.46 1.71 -8.69
CA ALA A 75 -7.50 0.26 -8.80
C ALA A 75 -8.21 -0.18 -10.09
N THR A 76 -7.61 -1.09 -10.85
CA THR A 76 -8.25 -1.67 -12.04
C THR A 76 -9.12 -2.86 -11.64
N THR A 77 -8.68 -3.64 -10.66
CA THR A 77 -9.38 -4.81 -10.14
C THR A 77 -9.40 -4.77 -8.61
N VAL A 78 -10.56 -5.03 -8.01
CA VAL A 78 -10.71 -5.16 -6.55
C VAL A 78 -11.26 -6.53 -6.22
N ILE A 79 -10.43 -7.35 -5.58
CA ILE A 79 -10.72 -8.72 -5.16
C ILE A 79 -11.09 -8.71 -3.68
N ASP A 80 -12.17 -9.41 -3.32
CA ASP A 80 -12.64 -9.44 -1.95
C ASP A 80 -11.73 -10.29 -1.06
N ARG A 81 -11.15 -9.66 -0.03
CA ARG A 81 -10.29 -10.30 0.98
C ARG A 81 -10.99 -11.33 1.86
N ALA A 82 -12.32 -11.45 1.76
CA ALA A 82 -13.12 -12.43 2.48
C ALA A 82 -13.19 -13.78 1.76
N LEU A 83 -12.82 -13.83 0.48
CA LEU A 83 -12.69 -15.07 -0.29
C LEU A 83 -11.56 -15.94 0.26
N ASP A 84 -11.62 -17.23 -0.05
CA ASP A 84 -10.50 -18.12 0.23
C ASP A 84 -9.27 -17.76 -0.61
N GLU A 85 -8.10 -18.22 -0.17
CA GLU A 85 -6.84 -17.87 -0.81
C GLU A 85 -6.73 -18.38 -2.25
N ALA A 86 -7.32 -19.54 -2.55
CA ALA A 86 -7.26 -20.15 -3.88
C ALA A 86 -8.10 -19.33 -4.88
N GLU A 87 -9.27 -18.88 -4.47
CA GLU A 87 -10.16 -18.03 -5.25
C GLU A 87 -9.54 -16.65 -5.49
N ILE A 88 -8.91 -16.05 -4.46
CA ILE A 88 -8.15 -14.81 -4.63
C ILE A 88 -7.02 -15.01 -5.65
N GLN A 89 -6.28 -16.11 -5.56
CA GLN A 89 -5.22 -16.42 -6.52
C GLN A 89 -5.76 -16.58 -7.93
N ASN A 90 -6.86 -17.31 -8.11
CA ASN A 90 -7.49 -17.53 -9.41
C ASN A 90 -7.89 -16.19 -10.05
N GLN A 91 -8.55 -15.31 -9.32
CA GLN A 91 -8.92 -13.98 -9.83
C GLN A 91 -7.69 -13.11 -10.17
N ILE A 92 -6.58 -13.24 -9.44
CA ILE A 92 -5.32 -12.60 -9.83
C ILE A 92 -4.83 -13.19 -11.16
N ARG A 93 -4.81 -14.53 -11.30
CA ARG A 93 -4.36 -15.23 -12.52
C ARG A 93 -5.23 -14.91 -13.73
N GLU A 94 -6.52 -14.68 -13.56
CA GLU A 94 -7.41 -14.26 -14.66
C GLU A 94 -7.01 -12.89 -15.23
N VAL A 95 -6.49 -11.98 -14.40
CA VAL A 95 -6.11 -10.63 -14.84
C VAL A 95 -4.72 -10.61 -15.50
N VAL A 96 -3.76 -11.37 -14.97
CA VAL A 96 -2.33 -11.24 -15.34
C VAL A 96 -1.63 -12.55 -15.67
N GLY A 97 -2.35 -13.67 -15.70
CA GLY A 97 -1.75 -14.98 -15.85
C GLY A 97 -0.67 -15.23 -14.79
N ASP A 98 0.41 -15.90 -15.20
CA ASP A 98 1.58 -16.14 -14.35
C ASP A 98 2.66 -15.05 -14.50
N ASP A 99 2.31 -13.80 -14.87
CA ASP A 99 3.29 -12.73 -15.17
C ASP A 99 3.47 -11.67 -14.08
N LEU A 100 2.79 -11.81 -12.93
CA LEU A 100 2.90 -10.83 -11.85
C LEU A 100 4.29 -10.86 -11.18
N VAL A 101 5.03 -9.75 -11.25
CA VAL A 101 6.37 -9.65 -10.62
C VAL A 101 6.45 -8.63 -9.48
N PHE A 102 5.42 -7.81 -9.28
CA PHE A 102 5.39 -6.78 -8.24
C PHE A 102 4.22 -6.99 -7.29
N ALA A 103 4.52 -7.07 -5.99
CA ALA A 103 3.50 -7.13 -4.95
C ALA A 103 3.89 -6.30 -3.73
N VAL A 104 2.89 -5.69 -3.09
CA VAL A 104 3.00 -5.02 -1.79
C VAL A 104 1.98 -5.62 -0.84
N ASP A 105 2.43 -6.07 0.34
CA ASP A 105 1.55 -6.53 1.41
C ASP A 105 1.59 -5.54 2.58
N CYS A 106 0.44 -4.88 2.81
CA CYS A 106 0.27 -3.89 3.88
C CYS A 106 -0.17 -4.49 5.22
N VAL A 107 -0.52 -5.77 5.28
CA VAL A 107 -1.23 -6.37 6.42
C VAL A 107 -0.55 -7.59 7.03
N GLY A 108 0.11 -8.43 6.23
CA GLY A 108 0.76 -9.66 6.71
C GLY A 108 -0.21 -10.61 7.43
N ARG A 109 -1.28 -11.03 6.76
CA ARG A 109 -2.39 -11.77 7.40
C ARG A 109 -1.98 -13.18 7.89
N GLY A 110 -2.23 -13.43 9.16
CA GLY A 110 -2.29 -14.77 9.76
C GLY A 110 -0.94 -15.45 9.99
N PRO A 111 -0.93 -16.71 10.47
CA PRO A 111 0.31 -17.45 10.74
C PRO A 111 1.15 -17.74 9.49
N GLY A 112 0.54 -17.70 8.30
CA GLY A 112 1.25 -17.82 7.01
C GLY A 112 1.81 -16.50 6.46
N GLY A 113 1.78 -15.41 7.24
CA GLY A 113 2.38 -14.13 6.91
C GLY A 113 2.06 -13.60 5.52
N GLN A 114 3.05 -13.69 4.62
CA GLN A 114 3.02 -13.15 3.26
C GLN A 114 2.70 -14.19 2.17
N THR A 115 2.24 -15.38 2.55
CA THR A 115 2.04 -16.53 1.64
C THR A 115 1.22 -16.16 0.41
N LEU A 116 0.06 -15.51 0.56
CA LEU A 116 -0.77 -15.08 -0.57
C LEU A 116 0.00 -14.18 -1.54
N GLY A 117 0.75 -13.20 -1.02
CA GLY A 117 1.54 -12.28 -1.83
C GLY A 117 2.60 -13.00 -2.66
N VAL A 118 3.32 -13.94 -2.05
CA VAL A 118 4.33 -14.76 -2.75
C VAL A 118 3.69 -15.72 -3.75
N LYS A 119 2.61 -16.40 -3.34
CA LYS A 119 1.85 -17.33 -4.16
C LYS A 119 1.34 -16.68 -5.45
N ALA A 120 0.90 -15.42 -5.37
CA ALA A 120 0.43 -14.65 -6.52
C ALA A 120 1.55 -14.25 -7.50
N LEU A 121 2.80 -14.13 -7.07
CA LEU A 121 3.92 -13.83 -7.98
C LEU A 121 4.08 -14.92 -9.05
N SER A 122 4.73 -14.57 -10.15
CA SER A 122 5.08 -15.48 -11.24
C SER A 122 5.87 -16.69 -10.73
N SER A 123 5.63 -17.83 -11.35
CA SER A 123 6.41 -19.06 -11.14
C SER A 123 7.67 -19.07 -12.02
N HIS A 124 7.65 -18.32 -13.12
CA HIS A 124 8.66 -18.33 -14.18
C HIS A 124 9.44 -17.01 -14.35
N LYS A 125 9.03 -15.95 -13.66
CA LYS A 125 9.74 -14.67 -13.59
C LYS A 125 10.03 -14.34 -12.12
N LYS A 126 11.25 -13.88 -11.84
CA LYS A 126 11.65 -13.54 -10.47
C LYS A 126 10.87 -12.32 -9.99
N GLY A 127 10.00 -12.51 -9.00
CA GLY A 127 9.16 -11.46 -8.44
C GLY A 127 9.72 -10.86 -7.13
N VAL A 128 9.23 -9.69 -6.76
CA VAL A 128 9.52 -9.03 -5.49
C VAL A 128 8.23 -8.72 -4.73
N LEU A 129 8.21 -9.10 -3.45
CA LEU A 129 7.18 -8.74 -2.50
C LEU A 129 7.74 -7.76 -1.47
N ALA A 130 7.18 -6.55 -1.42
CA ALA A 130 7.43 -5.58 -0.37
C ALA A 130 6.41 -5.77 0.78
N ALA A 131 6.88 -6.15 1.96
CA ALA A 131 6.06 -6.37 3.15
C ALA A 131 6.20 -5.20 4.13
N LEU A 132 5.08 -4.53 4.45
CA LEU A 132 5.08 -3.43 5.42
C LEU A 132 4.99 -3.92 6.86
N ILE A 133 4.43 -5.12 7.05
CA ILE A 133 4.33 -5.78 8.34
C ILE A 133 4.81 -7.22 8.15
N LYS A 134 5.82 -7.62 8.92
CA LYS A 134 6.33 -8.98 8.92
C LYS A 134 5.74 -9.74 10.11
N LEU A 135 4.67 -10.47 9.87
CA LEU A 135 4.07 -11.39 10.83
C LEU A 135 4.32 -12.81 10.33
N GLY A 136 5.16 -13.57 11.03
CA GLY A 136 5.52 -14.93 10.63
C GLY A 136 6.33 -15.04 9.32
N ASP A 137 6.46 -16.27 8.88
CA ASP A 137 7.16 -16.64 7.65
C ASP A 137 6.19 -17.07 6.56
N VAL A 138 6.71 -17.09 5.32
CA VAL A 138 5.98 -17.61 4.17
C VAL A 138 5.87 -19.12 4.33
N ASP A 139 4.67 -19.64 4.14
CA ASP A 139 4.43 -21.08 4.12
C ASP A 139 4.78 -21.62 2.73
N GLU A 140 6.02 -22.09 2.60
CA GLU A 140 6.59 -22.62 1.36
C GLU A 140 5.76 -23.79 0.78
N SER A 141 5.00 -24.51 1.61
CA SER A 141 4.14 -25.61 1.14
C SER A 141 2.92 -25.12 0.34
N ARG A 142 2.55 -23.84 0.47
CA ARG A 142 1.32 -23.25 -0.11
C ARG A 142 1.55 -22.37 -1.32
N ILE A 143 2.79 -21.98 -1.61
CA ILE A 143 3.10 -21.03 -2.69
C ILE A 143 3.27 -21.70 -4.07
N GLY A 144 3.32 -23.04 -4.12
CA GLY A 144 3.62 -23.79 -5.34
C GLY A 144 5.08 -23.66 -5.79
N SER A 145 5.40 -24.14 -6.98
CA SER A 145 6.77 -24.03 -7.51
C SER A 145 7.07 -22.60 -7.95
N LYS A 146 8.09 -21.98 -7.36
CA LYS A 146 8.65 -20.69 -7.79
C LYS A 146 10.00 -20.90 -8.46
N SER A 147 9.99 -21.51 -9.65
CA SER A 147 11.21 -21.90 -10.37
C SER A 147 12.20 -20.77 -10.63
N ALA A 148 11.72 -19.54 -10.83
CA ALA A 148 12.56 -18.35 -10.98
C ALA A 148 12.94 -17.67 -9.64
N GLY A 149 12.45 -18.19 -8.52
CA GLY A 149 12.58 -17.62 -7.19
C GLY A 149 11.77 -16.35 -6.97
N TYR A 150 11.80 -15.84 -5.74
CA TYR A 150 11.19 -14.57 -5.35
C TYR A 150 12.06 -13.86 -4.31
N ILE A 151 11.87 -12.55 -4.14
CA ILE A 151 12.49 -11.78 -3.07
C ILE A 151 11.40 -11.21 -2.17
N ARG A 152 11.45 -11.51 -0.86
CA ARG A 152 10.62 -10.86 0.15
C ARG A 152 11.45 -9.80 0.87
N LYS A 153 11.04 -8.53 0.78
CA LYS A 153 11.70 -7.39 1.45
C LYS A 153 10.80 -6.82 2.53
N GLN A 154 11.33 -6.70 3.75
CA GLN A 154 10.65 -5.96 4.81
C GLN A 154 10.95 -4.47 4.64
N VAL A 155 9.90 -3.66 4.49
CA VAL A 155 10.04 -2.23 4.27
C VAL A 155 9.93 -1.50 5.61
N LEU A 156 11.02 -0.84 6.00
CA LEU A 156 10.99 0.19 7.04
C LEU A 156 11.29 1.55 6.43
N CYS A 157 10.47 2.53 6.78
CA CYS A 157 10.62 3.90 6.33
C CYS A 157 11.59 4.66 7.26
N HIS A 158 12.80 4.96 6.77
CA HIS A 158 13.79 5.74 7.52
C HIS A 158 14.07 7.07 6.82
N THR A 159 13.19 8.05 7.02
CA THR A 159 13.27 9.36 6.35
C THR A 159 14.56 10.14 6.65
N THR A 160 15.10 9.99 7.86
CA THR A 160 16.37 10.64 8.26
C THR A 160 17.59 9.95 7.64
N LYS A 161 17.53 8.62 7.45
CA LYS A 161 18.63 7.85 6.84
C LYS A 161 18.69 8.04 5.33
N TYR A 162 17.54 8.20 4.68
CA TYR A 162 17.42 8.35 3.23
C TYR A 162 16.70 9.66 2.90
N PRO A 163 17.40 10.80 3.03
CA PRO A 163 16.80 12.12 2.89
C PRO A 163 16.43 12.46 1.44
N ASP A 164 17.08 11.87 0.43
CA ASP A 164 16.94 12.29 -0.97
C ASP A 164 15.53 11.97 -1.50
N ILE A 165 15.14 10.69 -1.54
CA ILE A 165 13.79 10.27 -1.91
C ILE A 165 12.70 10.93 -1.04
N THR A 166 13.05 11.22 0.22
CA THR A 166 12.16 11.89 1.16
C THR A 166 11.91 13.33 0.73
N LYS A 167 12.97 14.10 0.46
CA LYS A 167 12.90 15.48 0.00
C LYS A 167 12.21 15.60 -1.35
N GLU A 168 12.52 14.70 -2.28
CA GLU A 168 11.88 14.66 -3.59
C GLU A 168 10.36 14.52 -3.48
N PHE A 169 9.89 13.51 -2.74
CA PHE A 169 8.45 13.30 -2.58
C PHE A 169 7.78 14.45 -1.83
N TRP A 170 8.36 14.95 -0.74
CA TRP A 170 7.79 16.07 0.01
C TRP A 170 7.78 17.38 -0.81
N GLY A 171 8.76 17.57 -1.70
CA GLY A 171 8.82 18.73 -2.59
C GLY A 171 7.70 18.78 -3.62
N VAL A 172 7.21 17.62 -4.08
CA VAL A 172 6.12 17.53 -5.07
C VAL A 172 4.74 17.28 -4.48
N LEU A 173 4.66 16.77 -3.25
CA LEU A 173 3.39 16.38 -2.62
C LEU A 173 2.34 17.50 -2.61
N PRO A 174 2.65 18.77 -2.24
CA PRO A 174 1.64 19.83 -2.24
C PRO A 174 0.95 19.98 -3.61
N ASN A 175 1.74 20.07 -4.68
CA ASN A 175 1.22 20.20 -6.05
C ASN A 175 0.36 19.00 -6.45
N LEU A 176 0.78 17.77 -6.08
CA LEU A 176 0.02 16.55 -6.38
C LEU A 176 -1.33 16.52 -5.65
N ILE A 177 -1.43 17.12 -4.47
CA ILE A 177 -2.68 17.23 -3.71
C ILE A 177 -3.55 18.34 -4.30
N GLU A 178 -2.98 19.52 -4.55
CA GLU A 178 -3.69 20.70 -5.06
C GLU A 178 -4.28 20.47 -6.47
N ASN A 179 -3.57 19.75 -7.33
CA ASN A 179 -4.05 19.41 -8.67
C ASN A 179 -4.93 18.15 -8.71
N GLY A 180 -5.18 17.51 -7.56
CA GLY A 180 -6.04 16.33 -7.43
C GLY A 180 -5.43 15.01 -7.91
N THR A 181 -4.15 14.97 -8.30
CA THR A 181 -3.46 13.73 -8.69
C THR A 181 -3.40 12.74 -7.52
N LEU A 182 -3.16 13.25 -6.31
CA LEU A 182 -3.26 12.52 -5.06
C LEU A 182 -4.40 13.10 -4.23
N GLN A 183 -5.21 12.21 -3.67
CA GLN A 183 -6.30 12.52 -2.76
C GLN A 183 -5.85 12.18 -1.33
N PRO A 184 -5.97 13.14 -0.39
CA PRO A 184 -5.79 12.86 1.04
C PRO A 184 -6.76 11.79 1.53
N ALA A 185 -6.38 11.08 2.60
CA ALA A 185 -7.30 10.18 3.28
C ALA A 185 -8.46 10.96 3.90
N THR A 186 -9.69 10.40 3.84
CA THR A 186 -10.83 10.92 4.58
C THR A 186 -10.51 11.00 6.06
N PHE A 187 -10.84 12.12 6.68
CA PHE A 187 -10.60 12.38 8.08
C PHE A 187 -11.84 12.98 8.74
N GLN A 188 -11.88 12.90 10.07
CA GLN A 188 -12.83 13.61 10.91
C GLN A 188 -12.07 14.62 11.75
N VAL A 189 -12.62 15.83 11.86
CA VAL A 189 -12.06 16.86 12.74
C VAL A 189 -12.52 16.58 14.16
N VAL A 190 -11.58 16.60 15.10
CA VAL A 190 -11.85 16.50 16.53
C VAL A 190 -11.33 17.79 17.15
N ASP A 191 -12.23 18.61 17.67
CA ASP A 191 -11.85 19.89 18.29
C ASP A 191 -11.33 19.66 19.72
N GLY A 192 -10.14 20.22 20.00
CA GLY A 192 -9.49 20.14 21.30
C GLY A 192 -8.73 18.83 21.56
N LEU A 193 -7.89 18.83 22.60
CA LEU A 193 -7.04 17.69 22.99
C LEU A 193 -7.50 17.12 24.34
N ALA A 194 -8.57 16.33 24.32
CA ALA A 194 -9.05 15.61 25.50
C ALA A 194 -8.42 14.20 25.55
N VAL A 195 -7.81 13.84 26.68
CA VAL A 195 -7.13 12.56 26.89
C VAL A 195 -8.07 11.38 26.61
N GLN A 196 -9.28 11.40 27.17
CA GLN A 196 -10.25 10.32 27.03
C GLN A 196 -10.66 10.09 25.56
N THR A 197 -10.75 11.16 24.78
CA THR A 197 -11.03 11.09 23.35
C THR A 197 -9.89 10.43 22.58
N VAL A 198 -8.64 10.82 22.88
CA VAL A 198 -7.46 10.20 22.27
C VAL A 198 -7.35 8.72 22.65
N ASP A 199 -7.53 8.38 23.93
CA ASP A 199 -7.49 7.01 24.41
C ASP A 199 -8.56 6.15 23.72
N THR A 200 -9.77 6.67 23.56
CA THR A 200 -10.84 5.96 22.84
C THR A 200 -10.44 5.65 21.39
N PHE A 201 -9.82 6.59 20.67
CA PHE A 201 -9.32 6.34 19.32
C PHE A 201 -8.23 5.25 19.30
N LEU A 202 -7.27 5.32 20.23
CA LEU A 202 -6.17 4.36 20.33
C LEU A 202 -6.67 2.95 20.70
N ASP A 203 -7.61 2.84 21.63
CA ASP A 203 -8.26 1.58 22.01
C ASP A 203 -9.04 0.95 20.85
N ASN A 204 -9.73 1.78 20.07
CA ASN A 204 -10.43 1.28 18.89
C ASN A 204 -9.43 0.75 17.84
N TYR A 205 -8.31 1.43 17.63
CA TYR A 205 -7.24 0.93 16.75
C TYR A 205 -6.63 -0.39 17.27
N SER A 206 -6.36 -0.51 18.57
CA SER A 206 -5.78 -1.73 19.16
C SER A 206 -6.71 -2.94 19.03
N ARG A 207 -8.02 -2.71 19.06
CA ARG A 207 -9.07 -3.73 18.84
C ARG A 207 -9.39 -3.98 17.36
N GLY A 208 -8.72 -3.27 16.44
CA GLY A 208 -8.95 -3.41 14.99
C GLY A 208 -10.29 -2.86 14.51
N LEU A 209 -10.92 -1.98 15.29
CA LEU A 209 -12.18 -1.33 14.91
C LEU A 209 -11.91 -0.25 13.86
N GLY A 210 -12.62 -0.34 12.73
CA GLY A 210 -12.50 0.65 11.66
C GLY A 210 -12.97 2.03 12.13
N GLN A 211 -12.10 3.03 11.98
CA GLN A 211 -12.39 4.41 12.38
C GLN A 211 -12.00 5.36 11.24
N THR A 212 -12.77 6.43 11.05
CA THR A 212 -12.32 7.57 10.23
C THR A 212 -11.14 8.23 10.94
N LYS A 213 -10.06 8.54 10.21
CA LYS A 213 -8.83 9.08 10.79
C LYS A 213 -9.12 10.39 11.55
N PRO A 214 -8.86 10.48 12.86
CA PRO A 214 -9.04 11.73 13.59
C PRO A 214 -7.94 12.72 13.24
N GLN A 215 -8.31 13.98 13.02
CA GLN A 215 -7.41 15.13 13.00
C GLN A 215 -7.76 16.02 14.18
N ILE A 216 -6.87 16.07 15.16
CA ILE A 216 -7.06 16.87 16.37
C ILE A 216 -6.74 18.33 16.05
N HIS A 217 -7.74 19.20 16.15
CA HIS A 217 -7.60 20.62 15.92
C HIS A 217 -7.51 21.36 17.24
N LEU A 218 -6.32 21.88 17.53
CA LEU A 218 -6.05 22.71 18.71
C LEU A 218 -6.57 24.13 18.48
N ARG A 219 -7.89 24.35 18.41
CA ARG A 219 -8.46 25.69 18.36
C ARG A 219 -8.61 26.25 19.78
N ASN A 220 -8.11 27.49 20.00
CA ASN A 220 -8.32 28.34 21.18
C ASN A 220 -7.91 27.83 22.57
N THR A 221 -7.03 26.83 22.70
CA THR A 221 -6.46 26.47 24.01
C THR A 221 -5.39 27.46 24.51
N PHE A 222 -4.86 28.31 23.62
CA PHE A 222 -4.01 29.45 23.96
C PHE A 222 -4.82 30.75 23.88
N LYS A 223 -5.81 30.94 24.76
CA LYS A 223 -6.13 32.32 25.15
C LYS A 223 -4.90 32.82 25.89
N GLN A 224 -4.19 33.79 25.31
CA GLN A 224 -3.13 34.53 26.02
C GLN A 224 -3.73 34.99 27.36
N GLN A 225 -3.17 34.49 28.46
CA GLN A 225 -3.34 35.09 29.78
C GLN A 225 -2.53 36.37 29.84
#